data_AF-A0A1S9CPA5-F1
#
_entry.id   AF-A0A1S9CPA5-F1
#
_cell.length_a   1.000
_cell.length_b   1.000
_cell.length_c   1.000
_cell.angle_alpha   90.00
_cell.angle_beta   90.00
_cell.angle_gamma   90.00
#
_symmetry.space_group_name_H-M   'P 1'
#
loop_
_entity.id
_entity.type
_entity.pdbx_description
1 polymer ?
#
loop_
_entity_poly.entity_id
_entity_poly.type
_entity_poly.pdbx_seq_one_letter_code
_entity_poly.pdbx_strand_id
1 'polypeptide(L)'
;MLKEFGFDIIFKPMDSGVIWSYLNSPKYMIGCSFLGGAGTYAHPFEVYNNIYSSKRLNFESTLDTEDKFLVSPVSGQTYNITQMLGELFSATSTKDIQRLTNDFMQLTNELCIFMPVVEKTAPLRIYDIMLSLPEATSSQIQYSFYYYGTMNQMLAKMMRNKNIYFIE
;
A
#
# COMPACT_ATOMS: atom_id res chain seq x y z
N MET A 1 2.07 -1.70 25.20
CA MET A 1 2.86 -0.73 24.39
C MET A 1 2.35 0.71 24.48
N LEU A 2 1.38 1.19 23.69
CA LEU A 2 1.03 2.64 23.69
C LEU A 2 0.60 3.19 25.07
N LYS A 3 -0.16 2.42 25.86
CA LYS A 3 -0.48 2.78 27.26
C LYS A 3 0.75 2.85 28.17
N GLU A 4 1.74 1.96 27.97
CA GLU A 4 3.00 1.98 28.73
C GLU A 4 3.85 3.20 28.36
N PHE A 5 3.77 3.66 27.11
CA PHE A 5 4.37 4.91 26.65
C PHE A 5 3.61 6.18 27.12
N GLY A 6 2.54 6.03 27.90
CA GLY A 6 1.80 7.15 28.50
C GLY A 6 0.62 7.67 27.68
N PHE A 7 0.21 6.99 26.60
CA PHE A 7 -0.98 7.39 25.85
C PHE A 7 -2.26 6.86 26.52
N ASP A 8 -3.23 7.75 26.74
CA ASP A 8 -4.59 7.36 27.13
C ASP A 8 -5.40 6.92 25.91
N ILE A 9 -5.41 5.59 25.67
CA ILE A 9 -6.07 5.00 24.51
C ILE A 9 -7.00 3.85 24.91
N ILE A 10 -8.09 3.71 24.16
CA ILE A 10 -9.03 2.58 24.29
C ILE A 10 -9.21 1.97 22.91
N PHE A 11 -8.95 0.67 22.78
CA PHE A 11 -9.25 -0.07 21.56
C PHE A 11 -10.77 -0.18 21.40
N LYS A 12 -11.28 0.27 20.26
CA LYS A 12 -12.71 0.15 19.91
C LYS A 12 -12.85 -0.79 18.71
N PRO A 13 -13.27 -2.05 18.92
CA PRO A 13 -13.60 -2.92 17.80
C PRO A 13 -14.83 -2.35 17.06
N MET A 14 -14.79 -2.38 15.74
CA MET A 14 -15.87 -1.93 14.88
C MET A 14 -16.15 -3.00 13.84
N ASP A 15 -17.41 -3.11 13.43
CA ASP A 15 -17.74 -3.88 12.23
C ASP A 15 -17.03 -3.29 10.99
N SER A 16 -16.73 -4.15 10.03
CA SER A 16 -16.03 -3.77 8.80
C SER A 16 -16.73 -2.67 8.00
N GLY A 17 -18.06 -2.60 7.96
CA GLY A 17 -18.77 -1.51 7.29
C GLY A 17 -18.61 -0.19 8.04
N VAL A 18 -18.63 -0.25 9.38
CA VAL A 18 -18.56 0.90 10.27
C VAL A 18 -17.16 1.49 10.33
N ILE A 19 -16.11 0.65 10.34
CA ILE A 19 -14.72 1.11 10.44
C ILE A 19 -14.33 1.96 9.23
N TRP A 20 -14.82 1.65 8.02
CA TRP A 20 -14.52 2.44 6.83
C TRP A 20 -15.22 3.79 6.84
N SER A 21 -16.48 3.84 7.28
CA SER A 21 -17.17 5.12 7.47
C SER A 21 -16.48 5.98 8.53
N TYR A 22 -16.01 5.38 9.62
CA TYR A 22 -15.25 6.07 10.66
C TYR A 22 -13.92 6.62 10.13
N LEU A 23 -13.09 5.79 9.50
CA LEU A 23 -11.76 6.15 8.98
C LEU A 23 -11.79 7.12 7.79
N ASN A 24 -12.93 7.25 7.12
CA ASN A 24 -13.12 8.24 6.05
C ASN A 24 -13.81 9.52 6.55
N SER A 25 -14.15 9.61 7.84
CA SER A 25 -14.79 10.80 8.44
C SER A 25 -13.74 11.77 8.98
N PRO A 26 -14.03 13.07 9.14
CA PRO A 26 -13.10 14.00 9.81
C PRO A 26 -12.94 13.73 11.32
N LYS A 27 -13.57 12.69 11.88
CA LYS A 27 -13.64 12.40 13.32
C LYS A 27 -12.80 11.19 13.74
N TYR A 28 -12.03 10.56 12.84
CA TYR A 28 -11.13 9.51 13.28
C TYR A 28 -9.96 10.09 14.08
N MET A 29 -9.54 9.37 15.11
CA MET A 29 -8.35 9.73 15.89
C MET A 29 -7.15 8.93 15.36
N ILE A 30 -7.18 7.61 15.56
CA ILE A 30 -6.19 6.67 15.09
C ILE A 30 -6.93 5.40 14.68
N GLY A 31 -6.55 4.80 13.56
CA GLY A 31 -7.09 3.51 13.16
C GLY A 31 -6.08 2.68 12.39
N CYS A 32 -6.27 1.37 12.46
CA CYS A 32 -5.49 0.43 11.67
C CYS A 32 -6.16 0.29 10.29
N SER A 33 -5.44 0.67 9.24
CA SER A 33 -5.88 0.51 7.86
C SER A 33 -4.74 -0.06 7.02
N PHE A 34 -5.10 -0.67 5.90
CA PHE A 34 -4.14 -0.95 4.84
C PHE A 34 -3.93 0.31 4.01
N LEU A 35 -2.67 0.63 3.75
CA LEU A 35 -2.19 1.76 2.95
C LEU A 35 -1.00 1.29 2.11
N GLY A 36 -0.76 1.94 0.97
CA GLY A 36 0.38 1.63 0.10
C GLY A 36 0.27 0.30 -0.65
N GLY A 37 -0.94 -0.19 -0.90
CA GLY A 37 -1.13 -1.44 -1.67
C GLY A 37 -0.81 -1.26 -3.16
N ALA A 38 0.00 -2.15 -3.72
CA ALA A 38 0.18 -2.29 -5.17
C ALA A 38 -0.63 -3.49 -5.68
N GLY A 39 -1.74 -3.22 -6.36
CA GLY A 39 -2.68 -4.23 -6.85
C GLY A 39 -2.26 -4.87 -8.17
N THR A 40 -1.34 -4.23 -8.91
CA THR A 40 -0.90 -4.67 -10.24
C THR A 40 0.64 -4.74 -10.30
N TYR A 41 1.23 -4.40 -11.45
CA TYR A 41 2.66 -4.37 -11.71
C TYR A 41 3.24 -2.95 -11.70
N ALA A 42 2.41 -1.92 -11.55
CA ALA A 42 2.83 -0.52 -11.62
C ALA A 42 3.45 -0.03 -10.28
N HIS A 43 4.28 -0.87 -9.66
CA HIS A 43 5.10 -0.49 -8.52
C HIS A 43 6.29 0.37 -9.00
N PRO A 44 6.67 1.47 -8.32
CA PRO A 44 6.14 1.96 -7.04
C PRO A 44 5.00 2.98 -7.16
N PHE A 45 4.56 3.33 -8.37
CA PHE A 45 3.49 4.31 -8.58
C PHE A 45 2.21 3.98 -7.77
N GLU A 46 1.72 2.74 -7.83
CA GLU A 46 0.47 2.37 -7.15
C GLU A 46 0.54 2.56 -5.63
N VAL A 47 1.70 2.30 -5.03
CA VAL A 47 1.94 2.47 -3.59
C VAL A 47 1.72 3.93 -3.20
N TYR A 48 2.42 4.84 -3.87
CA TYR A 48 2.33 6.27 -3.55
C TYR A 48 1.00 6.87 -3.97
N ASN A 49 0.45 6.45 -5.11
CA ASN A 49 -0.88 6.87 -5.52
C ASN A 49 -1.92 6.45 -4.47
N ASN A 50 -1.84 5.22 -3.93
CA ASN A 50 -2.73 4.75 -2.88
C ASN A 50 -2.59 5.54 -1.57
N ILE A 51 -1.36 5.90 -1.19
CA ILE A 51 -1.09 6.73 -0.01
C ILE A 51 -1.68 8.14 -0.21
N TYR A 52 -1.25 8.85 -1.25
CA TYR A 52 -1.57 10.27 -1.41
C TYR A 52 -3.00 10.56 -1.89
N SER A 53 -3.71 9.56 -2.41
CA SER A 53 -5.16 9.64 -2.69
C SER A 53 -6.04 9.20 -1.51
N SER A 54 -5.45 8.66 -0.43
CA SER A 54 -6.22 8.14 0.70
C SER A 54 -6.85 9.26 1.54
N LYS A 55 -8.18 9.24 1.66
CA LYS A 55 -8.95 10.09 2.59
C LYS A 55 -8.62 9.81 4.07
N ARG A 56 -7.99 8.67 4.36
CA ARG A 56 -7.64 8.22 5.71
C ARG A 56 -6.36 8.85 6.27
N LEU A 57 -5.65 9.63 5.47
CA LEU A 57 -4.43 10.34 5.85
C LEU A 57 -4.64 11.84 6.09
N ASN A 58 -5.91 12.25 6.19
CA ASN A 58 -6.38 13.59 6.50
C ASN A 58 -5.74 14.72 5.68
N PHE A 59 -5.35 14.42 4.44
CA PHE A 59 -4.93 15.48 3.54
C PHE A 59 -6.14 16.36 3.20
N GLU A 60 -6.00 17.67 3.36
CA GLU A 60 -7.09 18.64 3.13
C GLU A 60 -7.61 18.62 1.69
N SER A 61 -6.79 18.17 0.73
CA SER A 61 -7.18 17.98 -0.67
C SER A 61 -7.07 16.51 -1.11
N THR A 62 -8.16 16.02 -1.72
CA THR A 62 -8.14 14.84 -2.59
C THR A 62 -7.68 15.26 -3.98
N LEU A 63 -7.06 14.36 -4.74
CA LEU A 63 -6.52 14.60 -6.10
C LEU A 63 -7.62 14.82 -7.16
N ASP A 64 -8.79 15.35 -6.78
CA ASP A 64 -10.01 15.16 -7.55
C ASP A 64 -10.10 16.08 -8.79
N THR A 65 -9.30 17.16 -8.89
CA THR A 65 -9.11 17.95 -10.13
C THR A 65 -7.94 18.96 -10.09
N GLU A 66 -7.37 19.23 -8.92
CA GLU A 66 -6.36 20.29 -8.72
C GLU A 66 -5.02 19.73 -8.28
N ASP A 67 -3.96 20.49 -8.53
CA ASP A 67 -2.62 20.15 -8.06
C ASP A 67 -2.58 20.13 -6.52
N LYS A 68 -2.09 19.02 -5.98
CA LYS A 68 -1.92 18.83 -4.55
C LYS A 68 -0.51 19.20 -4.13
N PHE A 69 -0.39 20.27 -3.37
CA PHE A 69 0.89 20.70 -2.79
C PHE A 69 0.98 20.29 -1.34
N LEU A 70 2.13 19.72 -0.95
CA LEU A 70 2.47 19.45 0.44
C LEU A 70 3.79 20.12 0.79
N VAL A 71 3.88 20.66 1.99
CA VAL A 71 5.10 21.28 2.50
C VAL A 71 5.73 20.34 3.51
N SER A 72 7.01 20.04 3.33
CA SER A 72 7.77 19.30 4.32
C SER A 72 7.86 20.11 5.61
N PRO A 73 7.47 19.53 6.77
CA PRO A 73 7.60 20.21 8.05
C PRO A 73 9.06 20.29 8.53
N VAL A 74 9.98 19.54 7.90
CA VAL A 74 11.40 19.48 8.28
C VAL A 74 12.24 20.41 7.42
N SER A 75 12.10 20.33 6.09
CA SER A 75 12.93 21.11 5.16
C SER A 75 12.26 22.41 4.70
N GLY A 76 10.94 22.55 4.88
CA GLY A 76 10.16 23.66 4.32
C GLY A 76 9.97 23.58 2.81
N GLN A 77 10.46 22.52 2.14
CA GLN A 77 10.31 22.33 0.70
C GLN A 77 8.85 22.02 0.35
N THR A 78 8.34 22.69 -0.68
CA THR A 78 7.03 22.41 -1.27
C THR A 78 7.15 21.36 -2.38
N TYR A 79 6.29 20.34 -2.32
CA TYR A 79 6.21 19.25 -3.28
C TYR A 79 4.86 19.29 -4.00
N ASN A 80 4.88 19.24 -5.34
CA ASN A 80 3.67 19.05 -6.15
C ASN A 80 3.42 17.54 -6.33
N ILE A 81 2.57 16.98 -5.48
CA ILE A 81 2.28 15.55 -5.43
C ILE A 81 1.60 15.06 -6.71
N THR A 82 0.69 15.85 -7.26
CA THR A 82 -0.02 15.52 -8.50
C THR A 82 0.98 15.35 -9.64
N GLN A 83 1.89 16.31 -9.80
CA GLN A 83 2.93 16.24 -10.81
C GLN A 83 3.90 15.07 -10.57
N MET A 84 4.39 14.89 -9.34
CA MET A 84 5.32 13.79 -9.01
C MET A 84 4.70 12.41 -9.28
N LEU A 85 3.41 12.22 -8.99
CA LEU A 85 2.70 10.98 -9.29
C LEU A 85 2.57 10.76 -10.81
N GLY A 86 2.24 11.81 -11.57
CA GLY A 86 2.18 11.74 -13.03
C GLY A 86 3.52 11.42 -13.68
N GLU A 87 4.60 12.04 -13.18
CA GLU A 87 5.98 11.73 -13.59
C GLU A 87 6.34 10.29 -13.25
N LEU A 88 6.03 9.82 -12.04
CA LEU A 88 6.34 8.45 -11.62
C LEU A 88 5.57 7.40 -12.43
N PHE A 89 4.31 7.69 -12.79
CA PHE A 89 3.50 6.83 -13.66
C PHE A 89 4.11 6.70 -15.06
N SER A 90 4.67 7.79 -15.58
CA SER A 90 5.17 7.88 -16.96
C SER A 90 6.66 7.57 -17.09
N ALA A 91 7.37 7.44 -15.97
CA ALA A 91 8.81 7.23 -15.94
C ALA A 91 9.18 5.84 -16.49
N THR A 92 10.11 5.82 -17.46
CA THR A 92 10.64 4.60 -18.06
C THR A 92 12.10 4.33 -17.68
N SER A 93 12.82 5.35 -17.19
CA SER A 93 14.21 5.23 -16.78
C SER A 93 14.32 4.83 -15.31
N THR A 94 15.20 3.86 -15.01
CA THR A 94 15.47 3.44 -13.62
C THR A 94 15.92 4.60 -12.74
N LYS A 95 16.69 5.54 -13.31
CA LYS A 95 17.21 6.71 -12.60
C LYS A 95 16.08 7.63 -12.14
N ASP A 96 15.12 7.91 -13.02
CA ASP A 96 13.99 8.80 -12.69
C ASP A 96 13.04 8.13 -11.71
N ILE A 97 12.76 6.83 -11.88
CA ILE A 97 11.96 6.04 -10.94
C ILE A 97 12.60 6.09 -9.55
N GLN A 98 13.91 5.85 -9.44
CA GLN A 98 14.62 5.89 -8.15
C GLN A 98 14.60 7.27 -7.51
N ARG A 99 14.86 8.33 -8.29
CA ARG A 99 14.82 9.70 -7.80
C ARG A 99 13.44 10.05 -7.24
N LEU A 100 12.38 9.88 -8.03
CA LEU A 100 11.00 10.17 -7.63
C LEU A 100 10.57 9.32 -6.43
N THR A 101 10.97 8.04 -6.40
CA THR A 101 10.71 7.17 -5.26
C THR A 101 11.38 7.70 -3.99
N ASN A 102 12.64 8.13 -4.07
CA ASN A 102 13.34 8.70 -2.92
C ASN A 102 12.70 10.01 -2.46
N ASP A 103 12.27 10.87 -3.38
CA ASP A 103 11.56 12.11 -3.05
C ASP A 103 10.26 11.80 -2.27
N PHE A 104 9.49 10.80 -2.72
CA PHE A 104 8.32 10.34 -1.98
C PHE A 104 8.64 9.70 -0.64
N MET A 105 9.70 8.88 -0.53
CA MET A 105 10.13 8.28 0.73
C MET A 105 10.49 9.37 1.75
N GLN A 106 11.29 10.35 1.32
CA GLN A 106 11.70 11.46 2.16
C GLN A 106 10.48 12.24 2.67
N LEU A 107 9.62 12.70 1.76
CA LEU A 107 8.44 13.48 2.14
C LEU A 107 7.51 12.68 3.07
N THR A 108 7.26 11.41 2.77
CA THR A 108 6.38 10.55 3.59
C THR A 108 6.91 10.41 5.02
N ASN A 109 8.24 10.23 5.15
CA ASN A 109 8.89 10.15 6.46
C ASN A 109 8.82 11.50 7.21
N GLU A 110 9.07 12.61 6.52
CA GLU A 110 9.03 13.95 7.12
C GLU A 110 7.61 14.33 7.57
N LEU A 111 6.58 13.90 6.85
CA LEU A 111 5.19 14.14 7.20
C LEU A 111 4.69 13.26 8.36
N CYS A 112 5.32 12.13 8.65
CA CYS A 112 4.90 11.17 9.69
C CYS A 112 3.39 10.80 9.63
N ILE A 113 2.83 10.72 8.41
CA ILE A 113 1.38 10.58 8.17
C ILE A 113 0.80 9.22 8.58
N PHE A 114 1.62 8.17 8.68
CA PHE A 114 1.23 6.87 9.20
C PHE A 114 2.43 6.16 9.83
N MET A 115 2.16 5.14 10.64
CA MET A 115 3.18 4.26 11.21
C MET A 115 3.12 2.88 10.53
N PRO A 116 4.11 2.49 9.72
CA PRO A 116 4.16 1.15 9.16
C PRO A 116 4.43 0.13 10.28
N VAL A 117 3.53 -0.84 10.45
CA VAL A 117 3.66 -1.88 11.49
C VAL A 117 4.11 -3.21 10.90
N VAL A 118 3.47 -3.63 9.81
CA VAL A 118 3.78 -4.88 9.09
C VAL A 118 3.44 -4.72 7.60
N GLU A 119 4.18 -5.42 6.74
CA GLU A 119 3.74 -5.67 5.37
C GLU A 119 2.72 -6.79 5.36
N LYS A 120 1.56 -6.54 4.74
CA LYS A 120 0.52 -7.55 4.60
C LYS A 120 0.80 -8.39 3.35
N THR A 121 0.75 -9.71 3.53
CA THR A 121 0.51 -10.64 2.43
C THR A 121 -0.95 -11.11 2.41
N ALA A 122 -1.47 -11.48 1.23
CA ALA A 122 -2.78 -12.09 1.13
C ALA A 122 -2.63 -13.61 1.36
N PRO A 123 -3.17 -14.17 2.46
CA PRO A 123 -3.13 -15.62 2.65
C PRO A 123 -3.91 -16.28 1.51
N LEU A 124 -3.21 -17.10 0.72
CA LEU A 124 -3.77 -17.86 -0.38
C LEU A 124 -4.05 -19.28 0.08
N ARG A 125 -5.29 -19.74 -0.11
CA ARG A 125 -5.63 -21.16 -0.01
C ARG A 125 -6.30 -21.60 -1.30
N ILE A 126 -5.74 -22.61 -1.94
CA ILE A 126 -6.35 -23.28 -3.08
C ILE A 126 -7.27 -24.36 -2.54
N TYR A 127 -8.57 -24.26 -2.83
CA TYR A 127 -9.56 -25.28 -2.45
C TYR A 127 -9.77 -26.33 -3.54
N ASP A 128 -9.41 -26.01 -4.78
CA ASP A 128 -9.42 -26.97 -5.86
C ASP A 128 -8.32 -28.00 -5.62
N ILE A 129 -8.73 -29.22 -5.28
CA ILE A 129 -7.81 -30.32 -5.00
C ILE A 129 -7.00 -30.72 -6.23
N MET A 130 -7.43 -30.33 -7.44
CA MET A 130 -6.73 -30.58 -8.68
C MET A 130 -5.63 -29.55 -8.94
N LEU A 131 -5.51 -28.49 -8.14
CA LEU A 131 -4.45 -27.49 -8.29
C LEU A 131 -3.43 -27.60 -7.14
N SER A 132 -2.16 -27.72 -7.50
CA SER A 132 -1.06 -27.80 -6.53
C SER A 132 -0.09 -26.62 -6.65
N LEU A 133 0.42 -26.16 -5.51
CA LEU A 133 1.51 -25.18 -5.41
C LEU A 133 2.86 -25.91 -5.38
N PRO A 134 3.94 -25.30 -5.89
CA PRO A 134 5.29 -25.76 -5.59
C PRO A 134 5.52 -25.74 -4.08
N GLU A 135 6.34 -26.66 -3.56
CA GLU A 135 6.69 -26.66 -2.14
C GLU A 135 7.32 -25.33 -1.73
N ALA A 136 6.75 -24.70 -0.70
CA ALA A 136 7.32 -23.51 -0.10
C ALA A 136 8.39 -23.91 0.93
N THR A 137 9.55 -23.26 0.89
CA THR A 137 10.55 -23.40 1.94
C THR A 137 10.08 -22.73 3.22
N SER A 138 10.00 -23.48 4.32
CA SER A 138 9.61 -22.92 5.63
C SER A 138 10.53 -21.75 6.03
N SER A 139 9.94 -20.74 6.67
CA SER A 139 10.62 -19.53 7.16
C SER A 139 11.32 -18.67 6.09
N GLN A 140 11.11 -18.94 4.80
CA GLN A 140 11.56 -18.06 3.73
C GLN A 140 10.44 -17.14 3.26
N ILE A 141 10.75 -15.84 3.20
CA ILE A 141 9.85 -14.85 2.61
C ILE A 141 9.80 -15.10 1.11
N GLN A 142 8.60 -15.35 0.59
CA GLN A 142 8.34 -15.54 -0.83
C GLN A 142 8.15 -14.16 -1.49
N TYR A 143 9.21 -13.63 -2.10
CA TYR A 143 9.17 -12.33 -2.82
C TYR A 143 8.55 -12.42 -4.21
N SER A 144 7.81 -13.48 -4.51
CA SER A 144 7.33 -13.70 -5.86
C SER A 144 6.17 -12.77 -6.20
N PHE A 145 6.35 -11.92 -7.20
CA PHE A 145 5.31 -11.05 -7.75
C PHE A 145 4.05 -11.82 -8.20
N TYR A 146 4.16 -13.14 -8.38
CA TYR A 146 3.05 -14.03 -8.69
C TYR A 146 2.01 -14.13 -7.57
N TYR A 147 2.39 -13.83 -6.32
CA TYR A 147 1.49 -13.80 -5.19
C TYR A 147 0.87 -12.41 -4.93
N TYR A 148 1.03 -11.47 -5.86
CA TYR A 148 0.44 -10.14 -5.76
C TYR A 148 -0.69 -9.94 -6.78
N GLY A 149 -1.75 -9.26 -6.31
CA GLY A 149 -2.96 -8.94 -7.05
C GLY A 149 -4.18 -9.68 -6.51
N THR A 150 -5.28 -9.66 -7.28
CA THR A 150 -6.46 -10.46 -6.96
C THR A 150 -6.18 -11.95 -7.20
N MET A 151 -6.92 -12.82 -6.51
CA MET A 151 -6.84 -14.28 -6.65
C MET A 151 -6.75 -14.73 -8.12
N ASN A 152 -7.67 -14.22 -8.96
CA ASN A 152 -7.75 -14.59 -10.37
C ASN A 152 -6.50 -14.16 -11.15
N GLN A 153 -5.94 -12.98 -10.85
CA GLN A 153 -4.71 -12.51 -11.48
C GLN A 153 -3.50 -13.33 -11.04
N MET A 154 -3.42 -13.70 -9.74
CA MET A 154 -2.36 -14.56 -9.23
C MET A 154 -2.40 -15.93 -9.91
N LEU A 155 -3.55 -16.60 -9.89
CA LEU A 155 -3.74 -17.92 -10.53
C LEU A 155 -3.42 -17.88 -12.03
N ALA A 156 -3.89 -16.86 -12.76
CA ALA A 156 -3.60 -16.72 -14.18
C ALA A 156 -2.10 -16.55 -14.46
N LYS A 157 -1.40 -15.71 -13.68
CA LYS A 157 0.06 -15.54 -13.82
C LYS A 157 0.82 -16.82 -13.48
N MET A 158 0.38 -17.56 -12.46
CA MET A 158 1.02 -18.81 -12.02
C MET A 158 0.83 -19.95 -13.03
N MET A 159 -0.38 -20.11 -13.59
CA MET A 159 -0.66 -21.05 -14.68
C MET A 159 0.17 -20.73 -15.91
N ARG A 160 0.21 -19.46 -16.34
CA ARG A 160 0.98 -19.01 -17.51
C ARG A 160 2.46 -19.33 -17.38
N ASN A 161 3.03 -19.19 -16.19
CA ASN A 161 4.44 -19.46 -15.94
C ASN A 161 4.73 -20.89 -15.47
N LYS A 162 3.72 -21.79 -15.54
CA LYS A 162 3.84 -23.20 -15.16
C LYS A 162 4.30 -23.40 -13.72
N ASN A 163 4.03 -22.42 -12.86
CA ASN A 163 4.31 -22.50 -11.42
C ASN A 163 3.22 -23.30 -10.70
N ILE A 164 2.00 -23.32 -11.22
CA ILE A 164 0.94 -24.23 -10.77
C ILE A 164 0.44 -25.01 -11.97
N TYR A 165 -0.07 -26.20 -11.71
CA TYR A 165 -0.56 -27.12 -12.73
C TYR A 165 -1.75 -27.90 -12.19
N PHE A 166 -2.55 -28.41 -13.13
CA PHE A 166 -3.57 -29.39 -12.81
C PHE A 166 -2.88 -30.73 -12.51
N ILE A 167 -3.22 -31.35 -11.39
CA ILE A 167 -2.97 -32.76 -11.14
C ILE A 167 -4.20 -33.54 -11.63
N GLU A 168 -3.97 -34.62 -12.37
CA GLU A 168 -5.02 -35.58 -12.77
C GLU A 168 -5.37 -36.54 -11.62
#